data_AF-A0AA43XLR7-F1
#
_entry.id   AF-A0AA43XLR7-F1
#
_cell.length_a   1.000
_cell.length_b   1.000
_cell.length_c   1.000
_cell.angle_alpha   90.00
_cell.angle_beta   90.00
_cell.angle_gamma   90.00
#
_symmetry.space_group_name_H-M   'P 1'
#
loop_
_entity.id
_entity.type
_entity.pdbx_description
1 polymer ?
#
loop_
_entity_poly.entity_id
_entity_poly.type
_entity_poly.pdbx_seq_one_letter_code
_entity_poly.pdbx_strand_id
1 'polypeptide(L)'
;MEDFEARVLEEFSEGLESAEKEDYITKVSYEDITIDGHQGKTLQLDVDILQGIGEILYQDLSEELSPYDEVQDFISDYQDPESFTEAITENEELQQELLALLTDLESESPEPEQSLSLARARVEQIKALLSEDTSIEQRQKISIIPKENLVFRVYFLKDPAGYEDMIDEVLDLMDTIEFVE
;
A
#
# COMPACT_ATOMS: atom_id res chain seq x y z
N MET A 1 13.07 26.94 -13.77
CA MET A 1 12.45 25.82 -14.50
C MET A 1 13.24 24.56 -14.20
N GLU A 2 14.55 24.50 -14.52
CA GLU A 2 15.44 23.39 -14.11
C GLU A 2 15.38 23.05 -12.61
N ASP A 3 15.33 24.07 -11.74
CA ASP A 3 15.26 23.88 -10.27
C ASP A 3 13.95 23.25 -9.76
N PHE A 4 12.85 23.40 -10.52
CA PHE A 4 11.56 22.82 -10.14
C PHE A 4 11.48 21.35 -10.55
N GLU A 5 11.89 21.04 -11.78
CA GLU A 5 11.90 19.66 -12.31
C GLU A 5 12.84 18.78 -11.49
N ALA A 6 14.05 19.25 -11.20
CA ALA A 6 15.02 18.52 -10.39
C ALA A 6 14.47 18.17 -8.99
N ARG A 7 13.83 19.14 -8.32
CA ARG A 7 13.26 18.92 -6.98
C ARG A 7 12.12 17.90 -6.99
N VAL A 8 11.22 17.95 -7.97
CA VAL A 8 10.10 17.00 -8.07
C VAL A 8 10.59 15.57 -8.27
N LEU A 9 11.63 15.39 -9.09
CA LEU A 9 12.22 14.07 -9.34
C LEU A 9 13.04 13.55 -8.14
N GLU A 10 13.67 14.45 -7.37
CA GLU A 10 14.35 14.12 -6.11
C GLU A 10 13.34 13.64 -5.06
N GLU A 11 12.27 14.40 -4.80
CA GLU A 11 11.20 13.99 -3.86
C GLU A 11 10.58 12.64 -4.22
N PHE A 12 10.39 12.36 -5.52
CA PHE A 12 9.88 11.07 -5.97
C PHE A 12 10.86 9.92 -5.70
N SER A 13 12.15 10.17 -5.88
CA SER A 13 13.20 9.17 -5.61
C SER A 13 13.29 8.85 -4.12
N GLU A 14 13.20 9.87 -3.25
CA GLU A 14 13.17 9.68 -1.79
C GLU A 14 11.93 8.89 -1.32
N GLY A 15 10.77 9.18 -1.93
CA GLY A 15 9.55 8.42 -1.70
C GLY A 15 9.67 6.95 -2.09
N LEU A 16 10.35 6.67 -3.21
CA LEU A 16 10.67 5.31 -3.63
C LEU A 16 11.61 4.60 -2.65
N GLU A 17 12.70 5.25 -2.24
CA GLU A 17 13.63 4.67 -1.25
C GLU A 17 12.95 4.35 0.09
N SER A 18 11.90 5.10 0.42
CA SER A 18 11.07 4.80 1.59
C SER A 18 10.18 3.58 1.35
N ALA A 19 9.53 3.50 0.19
CA ALA A 19 8.68 2.35 -0.17
C ALA A 19 9.47 1.03 -0.33
N GLU A 20 10.71 1.07 -0.82
CA GLU A 20 11.58 -0.12 -0.95
C GLU A 20 12.03 -0.71 0.40
N LYS A 21 11.75 -0.03 1.52
CA LYS A 21 12.03 -0.57 2.88
C LYS A 21 10.89 -1.43 3.41
N GLU A 22 9.74 -1.39 2.75
CA GLU A 22 8.55 -2.14 3.14
C GLU A 22 8.60 -3.52 2.48
N ASP A 23 8.44 -4.59 3.27
CA ASP A 23 8.64 -5.96 2.78
C ASP A 23 7.52 -6.41 1.80
N TYR A 24 6.35 -5.75 1.84
CA TYR A 24 5.23 -5.97 0.91
C TYR A 24 5.37 -5.25 -0.44
N ILE A 25 6.44 -4.48 -0.68
CA ILE A 25 6.66 -3.73 -1.92
C ILE A 25 7.91 -4.26 -2.63
N THR A 26 7.72 -4.83 -3.82
CA THR A 26 8.81 -5.21 -4.71
C THR A 26 8.91 -4.24 -5.87
N LYS A 27 10.06 -3.59 -6.05
CA LYS A 27 10.32 -2.80 -7.26
C LYS A 27 10.54 -3.69 -8.47
N VAL A 28 9.73 -3.47 -9.50
CA VAL A 28 9.85 -4.13 -10.80
C VAL A 28 10.76 -3.34 -11.72
N SER A 29 10.54 -2.02 -11.86
CA SER A 29 11.35 -1.16 -12.71
C SER A 29 11.34 0.30 -12.27
N TYR A 30 12.39 1.03 -12.63
CA TYR A 30 12.46 2.48 -12.48
C TYR A 30 13.23 3.07 -13.66
N GLU A 31 12.54 3.85 -14.46
CA GLU A 31 13.01 4.25 -15.80
C GLU A 31 12.76 5.73 -16.05
N ASP A 32 13.66 6.35 -16.80
CA ASP A 32 13.45 7.68 -17.36
C ASP A 32 12.52 7.58 -18.56
N ILE A 33 11.52 8.46 -18.61
CA ILE A 33 10.59 8.57 -19.73
C ILE A 33 10.63 9.97 -20.33
N THR A 34 10.13 10.10 -21.56
CA THR A 34 9.93 11.39 -22.21
C THR A 34 8.54 11.44 -22.79
N ILE A 35 7.73 12.40 -22.35
CA ILE A 35 6.37 12.63 -22.85
C ILE A 35 6.29 14.09 -23.29
N ASP A 36 5.89 14.32 -24.55
CA ASP A 36 5.83 15.65 -25.17
C ASP A 36 7.14 16.47 -25.00
N GLY A 37 8.30 15.79 -25.10
CA GLY A 37 9.62 16.42 -24.94
C GLY A 37 10.02 16.76 -23.50
N HIS A 38 9.18 16.49 -22.50
CA HIS A 38 9.50 16.66 -21.08
C HIS A 38 10.02 15.37 -20.46
N GLN A 39 11.08 15.48 -19.67
CA GLN A 39 11.65 14.35 -18.95
C GLN A 39 10.78 14.03 -17.72
N GLY A 40 10.49 12.76 -17.54
CA GLY A 40 9.79 12.23 -16.38
C GLY A 40 10.40 10.93 -15.91
N LYS A 41 9.78 10.33 -14.90
CA LYS A 41 10.17 9.03 -14.38
C LYS A 41 8.97 8.13 -14.22
N THR A 42 9.16 6.85 -14.51
CA THR A 42 8.19 5.81 -14.21
C THR A 42 8.75 4.83 -13.21
N LEU A 43 7.93 4.47 -12.24
CA LEU A 43 8.19 3.46 -11.25
C LEU A 43 7.12 2.37 -11.41
N GLN A 44 7.56 1.12 -11.49
CA GLN A 44 6.68 -0.04 -11.44
C GLN A 44 6.99 -0.85 -10.20
N LEU A 45 5.94 -1.19 -9.45
CA LEU A 45 5.98 -1.95 -8.21
C LEU A 45 5.03 -3.14 -8.31
N ASP A 46 5.41 -4.25 -7.71
CA ASP A 46 4.50 -5.31 -7.30
C ASP A 46 4.27 -5.13 -5.80
N VAL A 47 3.00 -5.10 -5.39
CA VAL A 47 2.54 -4.83 -4.03
C VAL A 47 1.71 -6.01 -3.57
N ASP A 48 2.13 -6.65 -2.49
CA ASP A 48 1.31 -7.65 -1.81
C ASP A 48 0.35 -6.93 -0.86
N ILE A 49 -0.94 -6.90 -1.23
CA ILE A 49 -1.96 -6.21 -0.43
C ILE A 49 -2.12 -6.87 0.93
N LEU A 50 -2.13 -8.21 0.99
CA LEU A 50 -2.38 -8.90 2.25
C LEU A 50 -1.20 -8.71 3.20
N GLN A 51 0.02 -8.82 2.68
CA GLN A 51 1.22 -8.53 3.45
C GLN A 51 1.18 -7.09 3.99
N GLY A 52 0.88 -6.10 3.14
CA GLY A 52 0.82 -4.70 3.57
C GLY A 52 -0.25 -4.43 4.63
N ILE A 53 -1.46 -5.00 4.51
CA ILE A 53 -2.50 -4.83 5.54
C ILE A 53 -2.10 -5.53 6.84
N GLY A 54 -1.50 -6.72 6.75
CA GLY A 54 -1.05 -7.49 7.91
C GLY A 54 0.07 -6.77 8.68
N GLU A 55 1.05 -6.19 7.99
CA GLU A 55 2.12 -5.42 8.61
C GLU A 55 1.60 -4.16 9.31
N ILE A 56 0.71 -3.42 8.65
CA ILE A 56 0.10 -2.23 9.26
C ILE A 56 -0.71 -2.64 10.49
N LEU A 57 -1.50 -3.72 10.39
CA LEU A 57 -2.26 -4.25 11.52
C LEU A 57 -1.34 -4.64 12.68
N TYR A 58 -0.22 -5.30 12.41
CA TYR A 58 0.79 -5.62 13.42
C TYR A 58 1.32 -4.36 14.11
N GLN A 59 1.61 -3.30 13.35
CA GLN A 59 2.03 -2.01 13.91
C GLN A 59 0.94 -1.37 14.77
N ASP A 60 -0.32 -1.36 14.33
CA ASP A 60 -1.40 -0.81 15.16
C ASP A 60 -1.54 -1.60 16.47
N LEU A 61 -1.42 -2.93 16.43
CA LEU A 61 -1.54 -3.79 17.62
C LEU A 61 -0.35 -3.60 18.58
N SER A 62 0.87 -3.51 18.04
CA SER A 62 2.10 -3.42 18.83
C SER A 62 2.42 -2.02 19.36
N GLU A 63 1.98 -0.97 18.67
CA GLU A 63 2.28 0.42 19.04
C GLU A 63 1.03 1.14 19.57
N GLU A 64 0.03 1.31 18.71
CA GLU A 64 -1.15 2.15 18.99
C GLU A 64 -2.07 1.52 20.04
N LEU A 65 -2.19 0.20 20.04
CA LEU A 65 -3.01 -0.59 20.97
C LEU A 65 -2.18 -1.23 22.08
N SER A 66 -0.90 -0.84 22.22
CA SER A 66 -0.04 -1.26 23.33
C SER A 66 -0.56 -0.99 24.75
N PRO A 67 -1.46 -0.01 25.01
CA PRO A 67 -2.04 0.15 26.34
C PRO A 67 -2.98 -0.98 26.79
N TYR A 68 -3.41 -1.86 25.87
CA TYR A 68 -4.31 -2.97 26.15
C TYR A 68 -3.50 -4.25 26.41
N ASP A 69 -3.48 -4.71 27.66
CA ASP A 69 -2.72 -5.91 28.07
C ASP A 69 -3.15 -7.14 27.26
N GLU A 70 -4.43 -7.28 26.94
CA GLU A 70 -4.97 -8.38 26.15
C GLU A 70 -4.47 -8.37 24.70
N VAL A 71 -4.24 -7.19 24.11
CA VAL A 71 -3.64 -7.05 22.78
C VAL A 71 -2.16 -7.42 22.82
N GLN A 72 -1.46 -7.02 23.89
CA GLN A 72 -0.06 -7.36 24.07
C GLN A 72 0.15 -8.86 24.29
N ASP A 73 -0.73 -9.50 25.07
CA ASP A 73 -0.73 -10.95 25.24
C ASP A 73 -0.96 -11.64 23.89
N PHE A 74 -1.94 -11.19 23.11
CA PHE A 74 -2.23 -11.74 21.78
C PHE A 74 -1.05 -11.58 20.81
N ILE A 75 -0.43 -10.40 20.73
CA ILE A 75 0.65 -10.14 19.77
C ILE A 75 1.99 -10.76 20.19
N SER A 76 2.16 -11.10 21.47
CA SER A 76 3.40 -11.65 22.02
C SER A 76 3.83 -13.00 21.45
N ASP A 77 2.89 -13.73 20.84
CA ASP A 77 3.14 -15.00 20.17
C ASP A 77 3.87 -14.82 18.82
N TYR A 78 3.97 -13.58 18.31
CA TYR A 78 4.55 -13.26 17.02
C TYR A 78 5.86 -12.48 17.18
N GLN A 79 6.89 -12.86 16.43
CA GLN A 79 8.23 -12.28 16.56
C GLN A 79 8.42 -11.04 15.68
N ASP A 80 7.66 -10.97 14.59
CA ASP A 80 7.79 -9.98 13.54
C ASP A 80 6.47 -9.84 12.75
N PRO A 81 6.32 -8.76 11.95
CA PRO A 81 5.12 -8.53 11.15
C PRO A 81 4.83 -9.64 10.11
N GLU A 82 5.86 -10.28 9.57
CA GLU A 82 5.74 -11.35 8.56
C GLU A 82 5.06 -12.59 9.15
N SER A 83 5.59 -13.10 10.27
CA SER A 83 5.03 -14.24 10.99
C SER A 83 3.60 -14.01 11.49
N PHE A 84 3.29 -12.79 11.92
CA PHE A 84 1.93 -12.39 12.25
C PHE A 84 1.00 -12.43 11.02
N THR A 85 1.46 -11.88 9.90
CA THR A 85 0.66 -11.78 8.68
C THR A 85 0.38 -13.15 8.08
N GLU A 86 1.36 -14.06 8.06
CA GLU A 86 1.17 -15.45 7.68
C GLU A 86 0.10 -16.12 8.58
N ALA A 87 0.23 -15.97 9.91
CA ALA A 87 -0.71 -16.58 10.83
C ALA A 87 -2.15 -16.05 10.67
N ILE A 88 -2.33 -14.73 10.54
CA ILE A 88 -3.66 -14.13 10.41
C ILE A 88 -4.27 -14.39 9.03
N THR A 89 -3.48 -14.65 7.99
CA THR A 89 -4.00 -14.95 6.65
C THR A 89 -4.34 -16.43 6.46
N GLU A 90 -3.61 -17.33 7.14
CA GLU A 90 -3.83 -18.77 7.02
C GLU A 90 -4.85 -19.33 8.03
N ASN A 91 -5.17 -18.59 9.10
CA ASN A 91 -6.00 -19.08 10.19
C ASN A 91 -7.26 -18.23 10.41
N GLU A 92 -8.41 -18.72 9.92
CA GLU A 92 -9.71 -18.07 10.12
C GLU A 92 -10.09 -17.99 11.61
N GLU A 93 -9.75 -18.98 12.43
CA GLU A 93 -10.06 -18.96 13.87
C GLU A 93 -9.35 -17.80 14.57
N LEU A 94 -8.07 -17.58 14.23
CA LEU A 94 -7.28 -16.47 14.74
C LEU A 94 -7.86 -15.10 14.33
N GLN A 95 -8.37 -14.97 13.10
CA GLN A 95 -9.05 -13.76 12.65
C GLN A 95 -10.31 -13.47 13.48
N GLN A 96 -11.07 -14.52 13.82
CA GLN A 96 -12.28 -14.36 14.64
C GLN A 96 -11.94 -14.04 16.09
N GLU A 97 -10.90 -14.64 16.64
CA GLU A 97 -10.38 -14.35 17.97
C GLU A 97 -9.96 -12.88 18.10
N LEU A 98 -9.16 -12.39 17.16
CA LEU A 98 -8.72 -10.99 17.13
C LEU A 98 -9.90 -10.03 16.94
N LEU A 99 -10.86 -10.35 16.07
CA LEU A 99 -12.08 -9.53 15.91
C LEU A 99 -12.91 -9.46 17.19
N ALA A 100 -13.04 -10.58 17.90
CA ALA A 100 -13.76 -10.64 19.17
C ALA A 100 -13.05 -9.78 20.22
N LEU A 101 -11.73 -9.94 20.37
CA LEU A 101 -10.90 -9.15 21.25
C LEU A 101 -11.06 -7.64 21.00
N LEU A 102 -10.88 -7.19 19.76
CA LEU A 102 -11.00 -5.78 19.39
C LEU A 102 -12.41 -5.23 19.61
N THR A 103 -13.44 -6.05 19.40
CA THR A 103 -14.84 -5.67 19.62
C THR A 103 -15.15 -5.51 21.11
N ASP A 104 -14.66 -6.42 21.94
CA ASP A 104 -14.84 -6.36 23.39
C ASP A 104 -14.18 -5.10 23.95
N LEU A 105 -12.92 -4.82 23.54
CA LEU A 105 -12.19 -3.60 23.94
C LEU A 105 -12.90 -2.32 23.48
N GLU A 106 -13.41 -2.27 22.26
CA GLU A 106 -14.17 -1.11 21.76
C GLU A 106 -15.47 -0.90 22.55
N SER A 107 -16.10 -1.99 23.03
CA SER A 107 -17.33 -1.92 23.84
C SER A 107 -17.09 -1.46 25.28
N GLU A 108 -15.90 -1.72 25.82
CA GLU A 108 -15.48 -1.33 27.16
C GLU A 108 -14.91 0.09 27.20
N SER A 109 -14.49 0.63 26.05
CA SER A 109 -13.95 1.98 25.97
C SER A 109 -15.04 3.05 26.12
N PRO A 110 -14.85 4.05 27.00
CA PRO A 110 -15.83 5.10 27.23
C PRO A 110 -16.00 6.06 26.03
N GLU A 111 -15.03 6.09 25.12
CA GLU A 111 -15.08 6.86 23.87
C GLU A 111 -14.63 5.97 22.70
N PRO A 112 -15.19 6.12 21.48
CA PRO A 112 -14.76 5.35 20.33
C PRO A 112 -13.28 5.64 20.02
N GLU A 113 -12.41 4.65 20.23
CA GLU A 113 -11.01 4.78 19.86
C GLU A 113 -10.82 4.41 18.40
N GLN A 114 -10.37 5.40 17.62
CA GLN A 114 -10.14 5.25 16.20
C GLN A 114 -9.18 4.09 15.88
N SER A 115 -8.17 3.87 16.72
CA SER A 115 -7.18 2.80 16.54
C SER A 115 -7.82 1.40 16.63
N LEU A 116 -8.74 1.18 17.57
CA LEU A 116 -9.50 -0.09 17.67
C LEU A 116 -10.38 -0.32 16.44
N SER A 117 -11.13 0.71 16.02
CA SER A 117 -12.00 0.61 14.85
C SER A 117 -11.19 0.35 13.56
N LEU A 118 -10.03 0.98 13.41
CA LEU A 118 -9.14 0.79 12.26
C LEU A 118 -8.51 -0.61 12.25
N ALA A 119 -8.01 -1.09 13.39
CA ALA A 119 -7.49 -2.45 13.51
C ALA A 119 -8.57 -3.49 13.15
N ARG A 120 -9.81 -3.32 13.65
CA ARG A 120 -10.93 -4.20 13.29
C ARG A 120 -11.21 -4.19 11.79
N ALA A 121 -11.27 -3.00 11.20
CA ALA A 121 -11.53 -2.86 9.76
C ALA A 121 -10.45 -3.56 8.91
N ARG A 122 -9.18 -3.53 9.34
CA ARG A 122 -8.08 -4.24 8.67
C ARG A 122 -8.25 -5.76 8.74
N VAL A 123 -8.65 -6.31 9.88
CA VAL A 123 -8.95 -7.76 9.99
C VAL A 123 -10.13 -8.15 9.08
N GLU A 124 -11.19 -7.33 9.04
CA GLU A 124 -12.30 -7.54 8.10
C GLU A 124 -11.87 -7.44 6.63
N GLN A 125 -10.94 -6.55 6.32
CA GLN A 125 -10.39 -6.41 4.97
C GLN A 125 -9.57 -7.64 4.55
N ILE A 126 -8.72 -8.17 5.43
CA ILE A 126 -7.99 -9.44 5.21
C ILE A 126 -8.99 -10.55 4.89
N LYS A 127 -10.04 -10.69 5.70
CA LYS A 127 -11.10 -11.69 5.49
C LYS A 127 -11.79 -11.54 4.14
N ALA A 128 -12.15 -10.31 3.76
CA ALA A 128 -12.79 -10.04 2.48
C ALA A 128 -11.88 -10.44 1.32
N LEU A 129 -10.61 -10.03 1.35
CA LEU A 129 -9.62 -10.34 0.31
C LEU A 129 -9.35 -11.84 0.17
N LEU A 130 -9.31 -12.59 1.27
CA LEU A 130 -9.16 -14.05 1.24
C LEU A 130 -10.41 -14.76 0.71
N SER A 131 -11.58 -14.16 0.87
CA SER A 131 -12.86 -14.73 0.42
C SER A 131 -13.20 -14.41 -1.04
N GLU A 132 -12.65 -13.31 -1.54
CA GLU A 132 -12.81 -12.87 -2.92
C GLU A 132 -11.78 -13.58 -3.81
N ASP A 133 -12.19 -14.05 -4.99
CA ASP A 133 -11.30 -14.65 -6.00
C ASP A 133 -10.52 -13.53 -6.73
N THR A 134 -10.05 -12.55 -5.96
CA THR A 134 -9.32 -11.36 -6.38
C THR A 134 -7.83 -11.56 -6.18
N SER A 135 -7.03 -11.02 -7.10
CA SER A 135 -5.58 -11.06 -6.95
C SER A 135 -5.14 -10.22 -5.75
N ILE A 136 -4.45 -10.86 -4.82
CA ILE A 136 -3.87 -10.24 -3.62
C ILE A 136 -2.58 -9.48 -3.97
N GLU A 137 -1.86 -9.97 -4.97
CA GLU A 137 -0.78 -9.22 -5.60
C GLU A 137 -1.37 -8.18 -6.56
N GLN A 138 -0.92 -6.95 -6.43
CA GLN A 138 -1.24 -5.90 -7.41
C GLN A 138 0.04 -5.35 -7.98
N ARG A 139 0.02 -5.10 -9.29
CA ARG A 139 1.06 -4.34 -9.96
C ARG A 139 0.62 -2.90 -10.07
N GLN A 140 1.51 -2.00 -9.67
CA GLN A 140 1.33 -0.55 -9.70
C GLN A 140 2.34 0.10 -10.65
N LYS A 141 1.89 1.07 -11.46
CA LYS A 141 2.80 2.02 -12.12
C LYS A 141 2.47 3.44 -11.76
N ILE A 142 3.53 4.16 -11.39
CA ILE A 142 3.50 5.56 -11.03
C ILE A 142 4.36 6.30 -12.03
N SER A 143 3.76 7.23 -12.77
CA SER A 143 4.46 8.09 -13.72
C SER A 143 4.43 9.53 -13.22
N ILE A 144 5.59 10.15 -13.08
CA ILE A 144 5.73 11.55 -12.69
C ILE A 144 6.39 12.34 -13.81
N ILE A 145 5.69 13.38 -14.28
CA ILE A 145 6.14 14.24 -15.38
C ILE A 145 6.00 15.71 -14.91
N PRO A 146 7.11 16.37 -14.55
CA PRO A 146 7.10 17.80 -14.32
C PRO A 146 7.08 18.55 -15.66
N LYS A 147 6.19 19.53 -15.79
CA LYS A 147 6.12 20.45 -16.93
C LYS A 147 5.84 21.86 -16.43
N GLU A 148 6.77 22.77 -16.72
CA GLU A 148 6.74 24.15 -16.22
C GLU A 148 6.67 24.27 -14.69
N ASN A 149 5.48 24.53 -14.12
CA ASN A 149 5.21 24.58 -12.68
C ASN A 149 4.12 23.58 -12.24
N LEU A 150 3.82 22.59 -13.09
CA LEU A 150 2.83 21.53 -12.84
C LEU A 150 3.51 20.17 -12.75
N VAL A 151 2.92 19.27 -11.97
CA VAL A 151 3.35 17.88 -11.84
C VAL A 151 2.18 16.98 -12.17
N PHE A 152 2.34 16.15 -13.20
CA PHE A 152 1.38 15.10 -13.52
C PHE A 152 1.79 13.82 -12.82
N ARG A 153 0.85 13.23 -12.07
CA ARG A 153 1.02 11.95 -11.39
C ARG A 153 -0.05 10.99 -11.91
N VAL A 154 0.37 9.94 -12.60
CA VAL A 154 -0.53 8.89 -13.08
C VAL A 154 -0.29 7.65 -12.25
N TYR A 155 -1.37 7.12 -11.67
CA TYR A 155 -1.38 5.90 -10.87
C TYR A 155 -2.22 4.86 -11.58
N PHE A 156 -1.61 3.72 -11.86
CA PHE A 156 -2.30 2.55 -12.38
C PHE A 156 -2.10 1.38 -11.42
N LEU A 157 -3.16 0.62 -11.16
CA LEU A 157 -3.17 -0.52 -10.23
C LEU A 157 -4.03 -1.63 -10.82
N LYS A 158 -3.45 -2.83 -10.98
CA LYS A 158 -4.15 -4.00 -11.53
C LYS A 158 -3.50 -5.31 -11.08
N ASP A 159 -4.24 -6.41 -11.15
CA ASP A 159 -3.66 -7.75 -11.02
C ASP A 159 -2.56 -7.96 -12.08
N PRO A 160 -1.44 -8.64 -11.76
CA PRO A 160 -0.31 -8.78 -12.68
C PRO A 160 -0.68 -9.41 -14.04
N ALA A 161 -1.67 -10.31 -14.06
CA ALA A 161 -2.11 -10.98 -15.28
C ALA A 161 -2.85 -10.04 -16.24
N GLY A 162 -3.69 -9.14 -15.73
CA GLY A 162 -4.41 -8.12 -16.51
C GLY A 162 -3.65 -6.81 -16.69
N TYR A 163 -2.45 -6.71 -16.14
CA TYR A 163 -1.69 -5.46 -16.09
C TYR A 163 -1.08 -5.07 -17.43
N GLU A 164 -0.37 -5.99 -18.09
CA GLU A 164 0.40 -5.69 -19.32
C GLU A 164 -0.52 -5.26 -20.48
N ASP A 165 -1.68 -5.89 -20.64
CA ASP A 165 -2.63 -5.55 -21.71
C ASP A 165 -3.24 -4.14 -21.53
N MET A 166 -3.36 -3.65 -20.29
CA MET A 166 -3.96 -2.34 -20.00
C MET A 166 -2.93 -1.21 -19.88
N ILE A 167 -1.68 -1.51 -19.50
CA ILE A 167 -0.65 -0.48 -19.35
C ILE A 167 -0.31 0.16 -20.70
N ASP A 168 -0.27 -0.64 -21.78
CA ASP A 168 -0.01 -0.15 -23.13
C ASP A 168 -1.08 0.86 -23.57
N GLU A 169 -2.36 0.59 -23.30
CA GLU A 169 -3.45 1.52 -23.61
C GLU A 169 -3.36 2.83 -22.81
N VAL A 170 -2.94 2.75 -21.54
CA VAL A 170 -2.75 3.94 -20.70
C VAL A 170 -1.55 4.76 -21.15
N LEU A 171 -0.45 4.11 -21.56
CA LEU A 171 0.73 4.81 -22.09
C LEU A 171 0.43 5.48 -23.43
N ASP A 172 -0.28 4.79 -24.33
CA ASP A 172 -0.76 5.38 -25.57
C ASP A 172 -1.65 6.60 -25.29
N LEU A 173 -2.56 6.50 -24.32
CA LEU A 173 -3.38 7.64 -23.91
C LEU A 173 -2.52 8.79 -23.37
N MET A 174 -1.52 8.50 -22.53
CA MET A 174 -0.61 9.52 -21.99
C MET A 174 0.18 10.23 -23.10
N ASP A 175 0.59 9.50 -24.14
CA ASP A 175 1.26 10.08 -25.32
C ASP A 175 0.34 10.96 -26.15
N THR A 176 -0.99 10.75 -26.09
CA THR A 176 -1.96 11.65 -26.73
C THR A 176 -2.25 12.94 -25.95
N ILE A 177 -1.75 13.08 -24.72
CA ILE A 177 -1.94 14.29 -23.92
C ILE A 177 -1.01 15.37 -24.48
N GLU A 178 -1.52 16.11 -25.46
CA GLU A 178 -0.89 17.33 -25.95
C GLU A 178 -1.14 18.48 -24.96
N PHE A 179 -0.07 19.09 -24.46
CA PHE A 179 -0.19 20.24 -23.58
C PHE A 179 -0.30 21.52 -24.42
N VAL A 180 -1.44 22.22 -24.30
CA VAL A 180 -1.69 23.47 -25.01
C VAL A 180 -1.23 24.66 -24.16
N GLU A 181 -0.38 25.52 -24.74
CA GLU A 181 0.10 26.79 -24.15
C GLU A 181 -1.01 27.83 -23.90
#